data_AF-A0A6I0E9T1-F1
#
_entry.id   AF-A0A6I0E9T1-F1
#
_cell.length_a   1.000
_cell.length_b   1.000
_cell.length_c   1.000
_cell.angle_alpha   90.00
_cell.angle_beta   90.00
_cell.angle_gamma   90.00
#
_symmetry.space_group_name_H-M   'P 1'
#
loop_
_entity.id
_entity.type
_entity.pdbx_description
1 polymer ?
#
loop_
_entity_poly.entity_id
_entity_poly.type
_entity_poly.pdbx_seq_one_letter_code
_entity_poly.pdbx_strand_id
1 'polypeptide(L)'
;MRRLKKLEDEEWMSIPDTNNRYEISNYGRIKSYAIDSTNGKILKCGKVKGFQIVTLKTNGKSKSACVHKLLAELWIGKPSEQHKYVTHIDSNLNNNHISNLKWLTDEELKAHYSNYFIIKYNKPSFQKVITKNKISEKDVVLLKSMLKRA
;
A
#
# COMPACT_ATOMS: atom_id res chain seq x y z
N MET A 1 24.30 5.28 6.23
CA MET A 1 22.96 4.92 6.77
C MET A 1 21.98 6.03 6.42
N ARG A 2 20.85 5.74 5.74
CA ARG A 2 19.81 6.77 5.51
C ARG A 2 19.15 7.10 6.85
N ARG A 3 19.38 8.32 7.36
CA ARG A 3 18.61 8.88 8.49
C ARG A 3 17.14 8.94 8.04
N LEU A 4 16.24 8.28 8.77
CA LEU A 4 14.81 8.42 8.56
C LEU A 4 14.46 9.88 8.85
N LYS A 5 13.86 10.58 7.87
CA LYS A 5 13.27 11.89 8.11
C LYS A 5 12.17 11.72 9.16
N LYS A 6 12.26 12.50 10.23
CA LYS A 6 11.14 12.72 11.14
C LYS A 6 10.05 13.41 10.32
N LEU A 7 8.85 12.85 10.34
CA LEU A 7 7.68 13.47 9.75
C LEU A 7 6.93 14.11 10.92
N GLU A 8 6.49 15.36 10.75
CA GLU A 8 5.87 16.13 11.83
C GLU A 8 4.48 15.59 12.18
N ASP A 9 3.80 14.97 11.21
CA ASP A 9 2.48 14.33 11.37
C ASP A 9 2.57 12.84 11.75
N GLU A 10 3.70 12.36 12.29
CA GLU A 10 3.86 10.94 12.64
C GLU A 10 3.30 10.64 14.04
N GLU A 11 2.07 10.12 14.08
CA GLU A 11 1.43 9.64 15.29
C GLU A 11 1.84 8.20 15.60
N TRP A 12 2.14 7.93 16.88
CA TRP A 12 2.54 6.61 17.37
C TRP A 12 1.48 6.04 18.31
N MET A 13 1.17 4.76 18.15
CA MET A 13 0.23 4.05 19.01
C MET A 13 0.81 2.72 19.47
N SER A 14 0.58 2.37 20.74
CA SER A 14 1.04 1.11 21.31
C SER A 14 0.27 -0.07 20.74
N ILE A 15 0.98 -1.17 20.46
CA ILE A 15 0.35 -2.39 19.94
C ILE A 15 -0.23 -3.18 21.13
N PRO A 16 -1.55 -3.45 21.16
CA PRO A 16 -2.17 -4.27 22.19
C PRO A 16 -1.59 -5.69 22.19
N ASP A 17 -1.70 -6.40 23.32
CA ASP A 17 -1.13 -7.74 23.52
C ASP A 17 0.41 -7.82 23.42
N THR A 18 1.12 -6.70 23.57
CA THR A 18 2.59 -6.69 23.56
C THR A 18 3.24 -6.10 24.83
N ASN A 19 2.46 -5.91 25.91
CA ASN A 19 2.92 -5.31 27.16
C ASN A 19 3.65 -3.95 26.93
N ASN A 20 3.14 -3.13 26.01
CA ASN A 20 3.68 -1.82 25.66
C ASN A 20 5.14 -1.84 25.17
N ARG A 21 5.64 -3.00 24.69
CA ARG A 21 7.01 -3.12 24.17
C ARG A 21 7.18 -2.64 22.74
N TYR A 22 6.07 -2.47 22.01
CA TYR A 22 6.10 -2.04 20.63
C TYR A 22 5.05 -0.97 20.36
N GLU A 23 5.46 0.00 19.55
CA GLU A 23 4.59 1.01 18.99
C GLU A 23 4.65 0.95 17.47
N ILE A 24 3.55 1.32 16.85
CA ILE A 24 3.45 1.48 15.41
C ILE A 24 3.11 2.94 15.10
N SER A 25 3.60 3.47 13.99
CA SER A 25 3.24 4.78 13.49
C SER A 25 2.18 4.71 12.39
N ASN A 26 1.47 5.81 12.16
CA ASN A 26 0.53 5.96 11.04
C ASN A 26 1.12 5.72 9.64
N TYR A 27 2.43 5.82 9.48
CA TYR A 27 3.14 5.46 8.24
C TYR A 27 3.54 3.97 8.17
N GLY A 28 3.24 3.19 9.20
CA GLY A 28 3.61 1.78 9.32
C GLY A 28 5.05 1.54 9.76
N ARG A 29 5.69 2.53 10.41
CA ARG A 29 6.97 2.28 11.09
C ARG A 29 6.70 1.63 12.43
N ILE A 30 7.59 0.73 12.86
CA ILE A 30 7.43 0.05 14.14
C ILE A 30 8.65 0.35 15.00
N LYS A 31 8.40 0.74 16.23
CA LYS A 31 9.41 1.02 17.23
C LYS A 31 9.33 -0.02 18.34
N SER A 32 10.48 -0.52 18.77
CA SER A 32 10.60 -1.47 19.86
C SER A 32 11.33 -0.84 21.04
N TYR A 33 10.71 -0.95 22.21
CA TYR A 33 11.26 -0.51 23.50
C TYR A 33 11.97 -1.65 24.25
N ALA A 34 12.11 -2.82 23.63
CA ALA A 34 12.74 -3.98 24.26
C ALA A 34 14.28 -3.84 24.39
N ILE A 35 14.90 -3.02 23.53
CA ILE A 35 16.36 -2.82 23.48
C ILE A 35 16.74 -1.46 24.07
N ASP A 36 15.97 -0.43 23.76
CA ASP A 36 16.16 0.94 24.22
C ASP A 36 14.83 1.40 24.81
N SER A 37 14.75 1.44 26.13
CA SER A 37 13.53 1.80 26.86
C SER A 37 13.22 3.30 26.79
N THR A 38 14.20 4.13 26.44
CA THR A 38 14.09 5.59 26.52
C THR A 38 13.71 6.22 25.19
N ASN A 39 14.36 5.82 24.09
CA ASN A 39 14.05 6.35 22.76
C ASN A 39 13.32 5.37 21.84
N GLY A 40 13.41 4.06 22.15
CA GLY A 40 12.91 2.98 21.31
C GLY A 40 13.60 2.88 19.96
N LYS A 41 13.90 1.67 19.52
CA LYS A 41 14.58 1.43 18.23
C LYS A 41 13.56 1.16 17.13
N ILE A 42 13.62 1.90 16.03
CA ILE A 42 12.83 1.60 14.83
C ILE A 42 13.30 0.26 14.26
N LEU A 43 12.38 -0.70 14.20
CA LEU A 43 12.62 -2.02 13.67
C LEU A 43 12.60 -2.00 12.14
N LYS A 44 13.52 -2.76 11.54
CA LYS A 44 13.47 -3.04 10.12
C LYS A 44 12.44 -4.14 9.89
N CYS A 45 11.33 -3.79 9.21
CA CYS A 45 10.34 -4.77 8.81
C CYS A 45 10.89 -5.69 7.72
N GLY A 46 10.58 -6.99 7.81
CA GLY A 46 10.82 -7.95 6.73
C GLY A 46 9.83 -7.74 5.59
N LYS A 47 10.06 -8.43 4.47
CA LYS A 47 9.12 -8.44 3.34
C LYS A 47 8.78 -9.87 2.95
N VAL A 48 7.50 -10.18 2.81
CA VAL A 48 7.02 -11.49 2.35
C VAL A 48 5.92 -11.25 1.31
N LYS A 49 6.09 -11.82 0.11
CA LYS A 49 5.18 -11.62 -1.04
C LYS A 49 4.88 -10.13 -1.33
N GLY A 50 5.86 -9.25 -1.08
CA GLY A 50 5.72 -7.80 -1.25
C GLY A 50 5.15 -7.04 -0.04
N PHE A 51 4.51 -7.72 0.91
CA PHE A 51 3.98 -7.11 2.13
C PHE A 51 5.06 -6.94 3.20
N GLN A 52 5.01 -5.84 3.93
CA GLN A 52 5.86 -5.63 5.09
C GLN A 52 5.36 -6.46 6.29
N ILE A 53 6.26 -7.23 6.90
CA ILE A 53 6.00 -8.08 8.05
C ILE A 53 6.89 -7.68 9.21
N VAL A 54 6.32 -7.67 10.41
CA VAL A 54 7.03 -7.50 11.67
C VAL A 54 6.94 -8.77 12.50
N THR A 55 8.01 -9.09 13.21
CA THR A 55 8.00 -10.14 14.23
C THR A 55 7.96 -9.48 15.60
N LEU A 56 6.82 -9.62 16.28
CA LEU A 56 6.60 -9.12 17.63
C LEU A 56 6.91 -10.24 18.61
N LYS A 57 7.79 -9.97 19.58
CA LYS A 57 8.11 -10.92 20.65
C LYS A 57 7.38 -10.52 21.94
N THR A 58 6.49 -11.39 22.41
CA THR A 58 5.72 -11.21 23.66
C THR A 58 5.84 -12.46 24.52
N ASN A 59 6.20 -12.31 25.80
CA ASN A 59 6.28 -13.40 26.79
C ASN A 59 6.99 -14.67 26.28
N GLY A 60 8.14 -14.51 25.63
CA GLY A 60 8.94 -15.62 25.09
C GLY A 60 8.42 -16.23 23.78
N LYS A 61 7.23 -15.84 23.30
CA LYS A 61 6.69 -16.27 22.00
C LYS A 61 6.92 -15.19 20.95
N SER A 62 7.25 -15.61 19.73
CA SER A 62 7.40 -14.71 18.59
C SER A 62 6.21 -14.88 17.66
N LYS A 63 5.49 -13.80 17.37
CA LYS A 63 4.37 -13.77 16.42
C LYS A 63 4.70 -12.85 15.27
N SER A 64 4.60 -13.35 14.05
CA SER A 64 4.74 -12.54 12.85
C SER A 64 3.39 -11.96 12.45
N ALA A 65 3.34 -10.65 12.24
CA ALA A 65 2.15 -9.93 11.83
C ALA A 65 2.45 -9.04 10.62
N CYS A 66 1.46 -8.89 9.73
CA CYS A 66 1.55 -7.96 8.62
C CYS A 66 1.33 -6.53 9.12
N VAL A 67 2.20 -5.61 8.69
CA VAL A 67 2.19 -4.20 9.14
C VAL A 67 0.88 -3.50 8.76
N HIS A 68 0.44 -3.65 7.51
CA HIS A 68 -0.82 -3.06 7.02
C HIS A 68 -2.05 -3.56 7.80
N LYS A 69 -2.08 -4.85 8.16
CA LYS A 69 -3.18 -5.43 8.93
C LYS A 69 -3.21 -4.85 10.34
N LEU A 70 -2.05 -4.77 10.99
CA LEU A 70 -1.91 -4.21 12.33
C LEU A 70 -2.37 -2.74 12.38
N LEU A 71 -1.96 -1.95 11.38
CA LEU A 71 -2.40 -0.57 11.20
C LEU A 71 -3.91 -0.44 11.06
N ALA A 72 -4.52 -1.25 10.19
CA ALA A 72 -5.95 -1.17 9.96
C ALA A 72 -6.76 -1.60 11.19
N GLU A 73 -6.30 -2.62 11.93
CA GLU A 73 -6.91 -3.04 13.20
C GLU A 73 -6.84 -1.94 14.26
N LEU A 74 -5.74 -1.19 14.29
CA LEU A 74 -5.48 -0.18 15.30
C LEU A 74 -6.17 1.16 15.02
N TRP A 75 -6.02 1.73 13.82
CA TRP A 75 -6.53 3.08 13.52
C TRP A 75 -7.90 3.10 12.86
N ILE A 76 -8.16 2.16 11.94
CA ILE A 76 -9.42 2.14 11.18
C ILE A 76 -10.49 1.40 11.98
N GLY A 77 -10.07 0.37 12.73
CA GLY A 77 -10.99 -0.57 13.36
C GLY A 77 -11.67 -1.45 12.32
N LYS A 78 -12.19 -2.61 12.75
CA LYS A 78 -12.93 -3.52 11.88
C LYS A 78 -14.38 -3.03 11.77
N PRO A 79 -14.87 -2.60 10.58
CA PRO A 79 -16.20 -2.03 10.46
C PRO A 79 -17.32 -3.07 10.60
N SER A 80 -17.08 -4.32 10.19
CA SER A 80 -18.03 -5.43 10.32
C SER A 80 -17.28 -6.77 10.27
N GLU A 81 -17.87 -7.83 10.82
CA GLU A 81 -17.25 -9.17 10.87
C GLU A 81 -16.88 -9.73 9.50
N GLN A 82 -17.61 -9.33 8.46
CA GLN A 82 -17.41 -9.74 7.06
C GLN A 82 -16.11 -9.18 6.46
N HIS A 83 -15.60 -8.07 7.00
CA HIS A 83 -14.38 -7.44 6.54
C HIS A 83 -13.16 -8.12 7.14
N LYS A 84 -12.61 -9.11 6.43
CA LYS A 84 -11.51 -9.94 6.94
C LYS A 84 -10.15 -9.55 6.38
N TYR A 85 -10.11 -8.85 5.25
CA TYR A 85 -8.88 -8.55 4.54
C TYR A 85 -8.63 -7.05 4.48
N VAL A 86 -7.36 -6.67 4.44
CA VAL A 86 -6.92 -5.30 4.32
C VAL A 86 -6.09 -5.20 3.04
N THR A 87 -6.42 -4.25 2.18
CA THR A 87 -5.69 -3.99 0.93
C THR A 87 -5.15 -2.57 0.88
N HIS A 88 -4.22 -2.34 -0.03
CA HIS A 88 -3.72 -1.02 -0.42
C HIS A 88 -4.53 -0.46 -1.58
N ILE A 89 -5.01 0.78 -1.47
CA ILE A 89 -5.81 1.45 -2.50
C ILE A 89 -4.94 1.77 -3.73
N ASP A 90 -3.71 2.26 -3.52
CA ASP A 90 -2.76 2.60 -4.59
C ASP A 90 -2.05 1.39 -5.23
N SER A 91 -2.39 0.16 -4.82
CA SER A 91 -1.72 -1.09 -5.21
C SER A 91 -0.22 -1.18 -4.86
N ASN A 92 0.34 -0.20 -4.15
CA ASN A 92 1.73 -0.18 -3.70
C ASN A 92 1.85 -0.75 -2.29
N LEU A 93 2.27 -2.02 -2.22
CA LEU A 93 2.41 -2.78 -0.98
C LEU A 93 3.45 -2.21 0.02
N ASN A 94 4.27 -1.25 -0.41
CA ASN A 94 5.21 -0.56 0.49
C ASN A 94 4.61 0.69 1.15
N ASN A 95 3.53 1.24 0.61
CA ASN A 95 2.87 2.44 1.14
C ASN A 95 1.85 2.06 2.21
N ASN A 96 2.31 1.84 3.44
CA ASN A 96 1.46 1.43 4.56
C ASN A 96 0.81 2.61 5.29
N HIS A 97 0.65 3.76 4.66
CA HIS A 97 -0.05 4.88 5.30
C HIS A 97 -1.52 4.53 5.55
N ILE A 98 -2.08 4.93 6.70
CA ILE A 98 -3.47 4.60 7.08
C ILE A 98 -4.47 4.97 5.99
N SER A 99 -4.32 6.15 5.37
CA SER A 99 -5.24 6.60 4.31
C SER A 99 -5.20 5.76 3.04
N ASN A 100 -4.13 4.96 2.85
CA ASN A 100 -3.98 4.06 1.72
C ASN A 100 -4.50 2.65 2.02
N LEU A 101 -4.98 2.39 3.24
CA LEU A 101 -5.48 1.08 3.64
C LEU A 101 -7.00 1.06 3.63
N LYS A 102 -7.56 -0.04 3.11
CA LYS A 102 -9.00 -0.28 3.11
C LYS A 102 -9.31 -1.71 3.54
N TRP A 103 -10.33 -1.86 4.38
CA TRP A 103 -10.93 -3.15 4.70
C TRP A 103 -11.79 -3.65 3.55
N LEU A 104 -11.67 -4.93 3.23
CA LEU A 104 -12.45 -5.62 2.20
C LEU A 104 -13.14 -6.85 2.76
N THR A 105 -14.34 -7.11 2.23
CA THR A 105 -15.05 -8.39 2.39
C THR A 105 -14.51 -9.45 1.42
N ASP A 106 -14.89 -10.72 1.64
CA ASP A 106 -14.55 -11.83 0.74
C ASP A 106 -15.02 -11.56 -0.72
N GLU A 107 -16.16 -10.90 -0.90
CA GLU A 107 -16.73 -10.56 -2.21
C GLU A 107 -15.96 -9.42 -2.90
N GLU A 108 -15.71 -8.34 -2.16
CA GLU A 108 -14.95 -7.20 -2.68
C GLU A 108 -13.52 -7.60 -3.04
N LEU A 109 -12.90 -8.48 -2.24
CA LEU A 109 -11.56 -8.99 -2.52
C LEU A 109 -11.52 -9.73 -3.86
N LYS A 110 -12.49 -10.61 -4.12
CA LYS A 110 -12.60 -11.32 -5.40
C LYS A 110 -12.78 -10.34 -6.56
N ALA A 111 -13.66 -9.36 -6.42
CA ALA A 111 -13.88 -8.34 -7.44
C ALA A 111 -12.62 -7.51 -7.70
N HIS A 112 -11.93 -7.08 -6.64
CA HIS A 112 -10.70 -6.31 -6.72
C HIS A 112 -9.59 -7.08 -7.43
N TYR A 113 -9.35 -8.35 -7.06
CA TYR A 113 -8.36 -9.17 -7.75
C TYR A 113 -8.77 -9.47 -9.18
N SER A 114 -10.05 -9.78 -9.45
CA SER A 114 -10.54 -10.00 -10.81
C SER A 114 -10.24 -8.78 -11.70
N ASN A 115 -10.57 -7.58 -11.24
CA ASN A 115 -10.25 -6.32 -11.93
C ASN A 115 -8.74 -6.13 -12.10
N TYR A 116 -7.94 -6.42 -11.07
CA TYR A 116 -6.47 -6.34 -11.18
C TYR A 116 -5.92 -7.31 -12.23
N PHE A 117 -6.40 -8.55 -12.27
CA PHE A 117 -6.03 -9.53 -13.28
C PHE A 117 -6.47 -9.08 -14.68
N ILE A 118 -7.68 -8.55 -14.82
CA ILE A 118 -8.14 -7.96 -16.08
C ILE A 118 -7.19 -6.82 -16.49
N ILE A 119 -6.91 -5.84 -15.64
CA ILE A 119 -6.03 -4.71 -16.02
C ILE A 119 -4.60 -5.17 -16.34
N LYS A 120 -4.07 -6.16 -15.62
CA LYS A 120 -2.69 -6.64 -15.78
C LYS A 120 -2.50 -7.51 -17.02
N TYR A 121 -3.46 -8.38 -17.33
CA TYR A 121 -3.37 -9.35 -18.43
C TYR A 121 -4.11 -8.89 -19.69
N ASN A 122 -5.08 -7.99 -19.53
CA ASN A 122 -5.75 -7.26 -20.61
C ASN A 122 -5.06 -5.90 -20.85
N LYS A 123 -3.75 -5.82 -20.56
CA LYS A 123 -2.93 -4.76 -21.15
C LYS A 123 -3.09 -4.91 -22.65
N PRO A 124 -3.52 -3.88 -23.40
CA PRO A 124 -3.45 -3.94 -24.85
C PRO A 124 -2.01 -4.31 -25.16
N SER A 125 -1.82 -5.47 -25.77
CA SER A 125 -0.53 -5.90 -26.30
C SER A 125 0.01 -4.71 -27.06
N PHE A 126 1.11 -4.13 -26.54
CA PHE A 126 1.86 -2.99 -27.08
C PHE A 126 1.19 -2.44 -28.33
N GLN A 127 0.22 -1.50 -28.19
CA GLN A 127 -0.61 -1.02 -29.30
C GLN A 127 0.30 -0.90 -30.50
N LYS A 128 0.11 -1.79 -31.49
CA LYS A 128 1.07 -1.96 -32.59
C LYS A 128 1.23 -0.57 -33.16
N VAL A 129 2.38 0.08 -32.92
CA VAL A 129 2.56 1.46 -33.38
C VAL A 129 2.41 1.36 -34.88
N ILE A 130 1.29 1.89 -35.40
CA ILE A 130 1.01 1.81 -36.83
C ILE A 130 1.97 2.81 -37.48
N THR A 131 3.18 2.35 -37.78
CA THR A 131 4.26 3.15 -38.37
C THR A 131 3.96 3.55 -39.81
N LYS A 132 2.91 2.99 -40.41
CA LYS A 132 2.44 3.28 -41.77
C LYS A 132 0.92 3.43 -41.78
N ASN A 133 0.42 4.53 -41.23
CA ASN A 133 -0.93 4.97 -41.52
C ASN A 133 -0.89 5.92 -42.73
N LYS A 134 -1.51 5.51 -43.84
CA LYS A 134 -1.88 6.46 -44.90
C LYS A 134 -2.97 7.36 -44.31
N ILE A 135 -2.68 8.64 -44.17
CA ILE A 135 -3.61 9.63 -43.62
C ILE A 135 -4.81 9.73 -44.58
N SER A 136 -6.03 9.71 -44.04
CA SER A 136 -7.26 9.90 -44.81
C SER A 136 -7.40 11.36 -45.25
N GLU A 137 -8.01 11.62 -46.40
CA GLU A 137 -8.25 12.98 -46.89
C GLU A 137 -8.97 13.87 -45.84
N LYS A 138 -9.86 13.26 -45.04
CA LYS A 138 -10.56 13.94 -43.95
C LYS A 138 -9.60 14.47 -42.88
N ASP A 139 -8.60 13.68 -42.51
CA ASP A 139 -7.59 14.06 -41.52
C ASP A 139 -6.65 15.13 -42.07
N VAL A 140 -6.33 15.08 -43.38
CA VAL A 140 -5.54 16.12 -44.05
C VAL A 140 -6.25 17.47 -44.02
N VAL A 141 -7.56 17.50 -44.28
CA VAL A 141 -8.36 18.73 -44.24
C VAL A 141 -8.39 19.31 -42.82
N LEU A 142 -8.54 18.46 -41.81
CA LEU A 142 -8.53 18.88 -40.41
C LEU A 142 -7.18 19.52 -40.03
N LEU A 143 -6.06 18.89 -40.35
CA LEU A 143 -4.72 19.42 -40.07
C LEU A 143 -4.49 20.78 -40.76
N LYS A 144 -4.92 20.92 -42.02
CA LYS A 144 -4.85 22.20 -42.75
C LYS A 144 -5.70 23.29 -42.07
N SER A 145 -6.87 22.93 -41.52
CA SER A 145 -7.71 23.89 -40.79
C SER A 145 -7.07 24.36 -39.48
N MET A 146 -6.32 23.48 -38.82
CA MET A 146 -5.65 23.80 -37.55
C MET A 146 -4.45 24.73 -37.76
N LEU A 147 -3.69 24.53 -38.84
CA LEU A 147 -2.57 25.40 -39.22
C LEU A 147 -2.99 26.81 -39.68
N LYS A 148 -4.24 26.99 -40.11
CA LYS A 148 -4.78 28.31 -40.49
C LYS A 148 -5.24 29.15 -39.30
N ARG A 149 -5.34 28.56 -38.11
CA ARG A 149 -5.80 29.22 -36.88
C ARG A 149 -4.63 29.60 -35.94
N ALA A 150 -3.40 29.31 -36.33
CA ALA A 150 -2.17 29.79 -35.69
C ALA A 150 -1.56 30.92 -36.53
#